data_AF-A0A0V7ZPP3-F1
#
_entry.id   AF-A0A0V7ZPP3-F1
#
_cell.length_a   1.000
_cell.length_b   1.000
_cell.length_c   1.000
_cell.angle_alpha   90.00
_cell.angle_beta   90.00
_cell.angle_gamma   90.00
#
_symmetry.space_group_name_H-M   'P 1'
#
loop_
_entity.id
_entity.type
_entity.pdbx_description
1 polymer ?
#
loop_
_entity_poly.entity_id
_entity_poly.type
_entity_poly.pdbx_seq_one_letter_code
_entity_poly.pdbx_strand_id
1 'polypeptide(L)'
;MKRKILFASSIATGIIALTSQISPARELPNLKQNIPYAKARNMLINAGWKPLFNKEQVNNPNRGITINNFIEKKGYTEIVDCSGTGLGLCLFQFKNADGEKLFVTTANNFEDKETVFGWRIEQQSKTSVKVNTSCVPHDSTSRILSSPKPNDIHPNWSGDNYVGKSWSFKAKNVVKNNTVTYLKGDLYSPQGGLINKDIFIIQNEWECK
;
A
#
# COMPACT_ATOMS: atom_id res chain seq x y z
N MET A 1 -79.28 14.50 -12.94
CA MET A 1 -78.44 14.76 -11.74
C MET A 1 -76.99 14.43 -12.08
N LYS A 2 -76.12 15.44 -12.25
CA LYS A 2 -74.70 15.26 -12.64
C LYS A 2 -73.83 15.30 -11.38
N ARG A 3 -73.11 14.22 -11.06
CA ARG A 3 -72.02 14.24 -10.07
C ARG A 3 -70.69 14.30 -10.80
N LYS A 4 -69.97 15.41 -10.67
CA LYS A 4 -68.57 15.57 -11.09
C LYS A 4 -67.69 14.99 -9.98
N ILE A 5 -66.83 14.04 -10.30
CA ILE A 5 -65.80 13.53 -9.40
C ILE A 5 -64.48 14.21 -9.79
N LEU A 6 -63.93 15.02 -8.87
CA LEU A 6 -62.61 15.62 -8.98
C LEU A 6 -61.59 14.61 -8.45
N PHE A 7 -60.65 14.18 -9.30
CA PHE A 7 -59.46 13.44 -8.87
C PHE A 7 -58.38 14.45 -8.48
N ALA A 8 -57.98 14.45 -7.20
CA ALA A 8 -56.80 15.15 -6.73
C ALA A 8 -55.60 14.20 -6.80
N SER A 9 -54.69 14.45 -7.75
CA SER A 9 -53.42 13.72 -7.85
C SER A 9 -52.38 14.38 -6.94
N SER A 10 -52.07 13.75 -5.80
CA SER A 10 -50.90 14.10 -5.00
C SER A 10 -49.64 13.50 -5.62
N ILE A 11 -48.74 14.34 -6.13
CA ILE A 11 -47.39 13.95 -6.53
C ILE A 11 -46.54 13.91 -5.25
N ALA A 12 -46.22 12.71 -4.78
CA ALA A 12 -45.25 12.52 -3.71
C ALA A 12 -43.83 12.61 -4.31
N THR A 13 -43.18 13.77 -4.16
CA THR A 13 -41.78 13.97 -4.52
C THR A 13 -40.89 13.25 -3.51
N GLY A 14 -40.41 12.06 -3.87
CA GLY A 14 -39.44 11.29 -3.09
C GLY A 14 -38.06 11.95 -3.13
N ILE A 15 -37.60 12.47 -2.01
CA ILE A 15 -36.23 12.97 -1.83
C ILE A 15 -35.32 11.74 -1.66
N ILE A 16 -34.54 11.42 -2.70
CA ILE A 16 -33.48 10.40 -2.62
C ILE A 16 -32.29 11.02 -1.90
N ALA A 17 -32.17 10.76 -0.60
CA ALA A 17 -30.96 11.10 0.16
C ALA A 17 -29.83 10.16 -0.25
N LEU A 18 -28.90 10.66 -1.08
CA LEU A 18 -27.62 10.00 -1.35
C LEU A 18 -26.74 10.09 -0.09
N THR A 19 -26.92 9.17 0.84
CA THR A 19 -26.02 9.02 1.98
C THR A 19 -24.69 8.46 1.46
N SER A 20 -23.65 9.29 1.43
CA SER A 20 -22.27 8.82 1.25
C SER A 20 -21.94 7.84 2.37
N GLN A 21 -21.92 6.54 2.03
CA GLN A 21 -21.41 5.51 2.92
C GLN A 21 -19.89 5.71 3.03
N ILE A 22 -19.47 6.45 4.05
CA ILE A 22 -18.08 6.42 4.51
C ILE A 22 -17.88 4.99 5.01
N SER A 23 -17.26 4.14 4.18
CA SER A 23 -16.87 2.81 4.63
C SER A 23 -15.90 2.99 5.80
N PRO A 24 -16.16 2.39 6.98
CA PRO A 24 -15.19 2.44 8.06
C PRO A 24 -13.88 1.90 7.51
N ALA A 25 -12.80 2.67 7.68
CA ALA A 25 -11.46 2.23 7.32
C ALA A 25 -11.25 0.83 7.91
N ARG A 26 -10.96 -0.16 7.05
CA ARG A 26 -10.80 -1.56 7.46
C ARG A 26 -9.46 -1.72 8.17
N GLU A 27 -9.41 -1.27 9.41
CA GLU A 27 -8.22 -1.37 10.25
C GLU A 27 -7.81 -2.83 10.43
N LEU A 28 -6.50 -3.05 10.49
CA LEU A 28 -5.96 -4.37 10.76
C LEU A 28 -6.40 -4.81 12.17
N PRO A 29 -7.03 -5.99 12.34
CA PRO A 29 -7.38 -6.47 13.67
C PRO A 29 -6.10 -6.66 14.49
N ASN A 30 -6.22 -6.69 15.83
CA ASN A 30 -5.09 -6.91 16.74
C ASN A 30 -4.55 -8.36 16.62
N LEU A 31 -3.82 -8.63 15.54
CA LEU A 31 -3.10 -9.87 15.31
C LEU A 31 -2.00 -10.01 16.35
N LYS A 32 -1.76 -11.25 16.77
CA LYS A 32 -0.72 -11.61 17.74
C LYS A 32 0.10 -12.75 17.17
N GLN A 33 1.39 -12.78 17.49
CA GLN A 33 2.21 -13.95 17.20
C GLN A 33 1.71 -15.17 18.00
N ASN A 34 2.06 -16.37 17.52
CA ASN A 34 1.79 -17.66 18.14
C ASN A 34 0.30 -18.06 18.26
N ILE A 35 -0.63 -17.27 17.71
CA ILE A 35 -2.03 -17.71 17.58
C ILE A 35 -2.15 -18.66 16.38
N PRO A 36 -3.09 -19.63 16.40
CA PRO A 36 -3.35 -20.50 15.25
C PRO A 36 -3.70 -19.69 14.00
N TYR A 37 -3.18 -20.07 12.83
CA TYR A 37 -3.46 -19.33 11.59
C TYR A 37 -4.95 -19.30 11.25
N ALA A 38 -5.68 -20.40 11.48
CA ALA A 38 -7.13 -20.45 11.27
C ALA A 38 -7.88 -19.34 12.06
N LYS A 39 -7.45 -19.08 13.30
CA LYS A 39 -8.00 -18.00 14.13
C LYS A 39 -7.66 -16.63 13.54
N ALA A 40 -6.40 -16.41 13.16
CA ALA A 40 -5.95 -15.18 12.53
C ALA A 40 -6.70 -14.90 11.21
N ARG A 41 -6.87 -15.92 10.37
CA ARG A 41 -7.62 -15.87 9.11
C ARG A 41 -9.07 -15.45 9.33
N ASN A 42 -9.74 -15.99 10.34
CA ASN A 42 -11.10 -15.59 10.67
C ASN A 42 -11.17 -14.14 11.17
N MET A 43 -10.21 -13.71 12.01
CA MET A 43 -10.13 -12.31 12.44
C MET A 43 -9.98 -11.36 11.24
N LEU A 44 -9.15 -11.73 10.26
CA LEU A 44 -8.93 -10.96 9.04
C LEU A 44 -10.17 -10.89 8.15
N ILE A 45 -10.81 -12.03 7.90
CA ILE A 45 -12.06 -12.09 7.11
C ILE A 45 -13.15 -11.22 7.76
N ASN A 46 -13.32 -11.32 9.08
CA ASN A 46 -14.29 -10.51 9.83
C ASN A 46 -13.98 -9.01 9.80
N ALA A 47 -12.69 -8.65 9.74
CA ALA A 47 -12.24 -7.26 9.55
C ALA A 47 -12.29 -6.79 8.08
N GLY A 48 -12.78 -7.62 7.16
CA GLY A 48 -12.95 -7.28 5.75
C GLY A 48 -11.70 -7.43 4.89
N TRP A 49 -10.69 -8.15 5.38
CA TRP A 49 -9.56 -8.63 4.60
C TRP A 49 -9.92 -9.95 3.92
N LYS A 50 -9.93 -9.96 2.59
CA LYS A 50 -10.30 -11.15 1.80
C LYS A 50 -9.05 -11.97 1.46
N PRO A 51 -9.09 -13.30 1.63
CA PRO A 51 -8.03 -14.18 1.11
C PRO A 51 -7.83 -13.94 -0.39
N LEU A 52 -6.60 -13.71 -0.83
CA LEU A 52 -6.31 -13.45 -2.23
C LEU A 52 -6.03 -14.78 -2.95
N PHE A 53 -6.97 -15.23 -3.77
CA PHE A 53 -6.86 -16.50 -4.50
C PHE A 53 -5.60 -16.57 -5.37
N ASN A 54 -4.68 -17.47 -5.03
CA ASN A 54 -3.45 -17.67 -5.78
C ASN A 54 -3.63 -18.74 -6.86
N LYS A 55 -3.95 -18.30 -8.08
CA LYS A 55 -4.13 -19.18 -9.24
C LYS A 55 -2.90 -20.04 -9.53
N GLU A 56 -1.70 -19.48 -9.35
CA GLU A 56 -0.45 -20.17 -9.67
C GLU A 56 -0.27 -21.37 -8.75
N GLN A 57 -0.42 -21.18 -7.43
CA GLN A 57 -0.32 -22.29 -6.47
C GLN A 57 -1.50 -23.27 -6.57
N VAL A 58 -2.72 -22.77 -6.79
CA VAL A 58 -3.92 -23.64 -6.88
C VAL A 58 -3.90 -24.53 -8.13
N ASN A 59 -3.38 -24.03 -9.24
CA ASN A 59 -3.35 -24.78 -10.50
C ASN A 59 -2.02 -25.50 -10.75
N ASN A 60 -1.00 -25.32 -9.91
CA ASN A 60 0.29 -25.97 -10.07
C ASN A 60 0.21 -27.46 -9.66
N PRO A 61 0.34 -28.42 -10.60
CA PRO A 61 0.31 -29.85 -10.29
C PRO A 61 1.57 -30.33 -9.55
N ASN A 62 2.66 -29.54 -9.59
CA ASN A 62 3.96 -29.87 -9.00
C ASN A 62 4.22 -29.10 -7.70
N ARG A 63 3.19 -28.60 -7.02
CA ARG A 63 3.32 -27.89 -5.74
C ARG A 63 3.76 -28.84 -4.62
N GLY A 64 4.52 -28.33 -3.66
CA GLY A 64 5.01 -29.11 -2.53
C GLY A 64 3.89 -29.63 -1.62
N ILE A 65 4.18 -30.70 -0.86
CA ILE A 65 3.22 -31.39 0.03
C ILE A 65 2.52 -30.44 1.01
N THR A 66 3.27 -29.51 1.61
CA THR A 66 2.71 -28.53 2.55
C THR A 66 1.68 -27.62 1.89
N ILE A 67 1.99 -27.09 0.71
CA ILE A 67 1.06 -26.24 -0.07
C ILE A 67 -0.16 -27.06 -0.48
N ASN A 68 0.05 -28.32 -0.89
CA ASN A 68 -1.05 -29.21 -1.25
C ASN A 68 -2.04 -29.44 -0.09
N ASN A 69 -1.51 -29.71 1.11
CA ASN A 69 -2.34 -29.86 2.32
C ASN A 69 -3.14 -28.59 2.63
N PHE A 70 -2.51 -27.41 2.52
CA PHE A 70 -3.22 -26.14 2.77
C PHE A 70 -4.37 -25.90 1.79
N ILE A 71 -4.17 -26.20 0.50
CA ILE A 71 -5.19 -25.95 -0.51
C ILE A 71 -6.30 -27.01 -0.43
N GLU A 72 -5.95 -28.30 -0.43
CA GLU A 72 -6.94 -29.37 -0.59
C GLU A 72 -7.67 -29.73 0.70
N LYS A 73 -6.97 -29.71 1.84
CA LYS A 73 -7.57 -30.09 3.14
C LYS A 73 -8.14 -28.90 3.90
N LYS A 74 -7.51 -27.72 3.78
CA LYS A 74 -7.88 -26.52 4.56
C LYS A 74 -8.56 -25.43 3.74
N GLY A 75 -8.52 -25.50 2.41
CA GLY A 75 -9.09 -24.47 1.54
C GLY A 75 -8.36 -23.13 1.61
N TYR A 76 -7.09 -23.12 2.02
CA TYR A 76 -6.27 -21.91 2.10
C TYR A 76 -5.66 -21.61 0.74
N THR A 77 -6.50 -21.07 -0.14
CA THR A 77 -6.13 -20.69 -1.51
C THR A 77 -5.27 -19.43 -1.58
N GLU A 78 -5.11 -18.74 -0.46
CA GLU A 78 -4.33 -17.51 -0.33
C GLU A 78 -2.85 -17.72 -0.03
N ILE A 79 -2.39 -18.96 -0.03
CA ILE A 79 -1.00 -19.32 0.13
C ILE A 79 -0.17 -18.81 -1.06
N VAL A 80 0.93 -18.13 -0.77
CA VAL A 80 1.86 -17.57 -1.75
C VAL A 80 3.00 -18.55 -1.99
N ASP A 81 3.69 -18.93 -0.92
CA ASP A 81 4.83 -19.84 -0.96
C ASP A 81 5.16 -20.38 0.45
N CYS A 82 5.94 -21.46 0.50
CA CYS A 82 6.49 -22.03 1.73
C CYS A 82 8.00 -22.24 1.60
N SER A 83 8.75 -21.74 2.58
CA SER A 83 10.17 -21.98 2.74
C SER A 83 10.43 -23.37 3.34
N GLY A 84 11.33 -24.13 2.71
CA GLY A 84 11.86 -25.40 3.25
C GLY A 84 12.87 -25.24 4.38
N THR A 85 12.89 -24.10 5.08
CA THR A 85 13.78 -23.88 6.23
C THR A 85 13.31 -24.68 7.44
N GLY A 86 14.17 -24.88 8.44
CA GLY A 86 13.86 -25.67 9.65
C GLY A 86 12.65 -25.19 10.47
N LEU A 87 12.16 -23.96 10.23
CA LEU A 87 10.93 -23.41 10.84
C LEU A 87 9.66 -23.62 9.99
N GLY A 88 9.83 -24.09 8.74
CA GLY A 88 8.76 -24.37 7.79
C GLY A 88 7.90 -23.15 7.50
N LEU A 89 8.48 -21.97 7.28
CA LEU A 89 7.71 -20.72 7.15
C LEU A 89 6.83 -20.73 5.89
N CYS A 90 5.58 -20.28 6.00
CA CYS A 90 4.70 -20.11 4.84
C CYS A 90 4.13 -18.69 4.82
N LEU A 91 3.88 -18.18 3.61
CA LEU A 91 3.37 -16.84 3.37
C LEU A 91 1.96 -16.92 2.80
N PHE A 92 1.05 -16.14 3.37
CA PHE A 92 -0.34 -16.02 2.93
C PHE A 92 -0.67 -14.57 2.60
N GLN A 93 -1.54 -14.33 1.64
CA GLN A 93 -1.84 -12.98 1.13
C GLN A 93 -3.33 -12.65 1.19
N PHE A 94 -3.65 -11.48 1.71
CA PHE A 94 -5.00 -10.94 1.80
C PHE A 94 -5.09 -9.59 1.10
N LYS A 95 -6.31 -9.17 0.75
CA LYS A 95 -6.60 -7.85 0.17
C LYS A 95 -7.84 -7.22 0.82
N ASN A 96 -7.80 -5.94 1.16
CA ASN A 96 -8.97 -5.20 1.65
C ASN A 96 -9.75 -4.50 0.50
N ALA A 97 -10.78 -3.72 0.84
CA ALA A 97 -11.58 -3.01 -0.17
C ALA A 97 -10.82 -1.91 -0.90
N ASP A 98 -9.90 -1.23 -0.20
CA ASP A 98 -9.03 -0.18 -0.75
C ASP A 98 -7.91 -0.74 -1.64
N GLY A 99 -7.77 -2.07 -1.63
CA GLY A 99 -6.85 -2.82 -2.43
C GLY A 99 -5.46 -2.97 -1.83
N GLU A 100 -5.28 -2.58 -0.57
CA GLU A 100 -4.09 -2.87 0.20
C GLU A 100 -3.92 -4.38 0.35
N LYS A 101 -2.68 -4.83 0.26
CA LYS A 101 -2.33 -6.23 0.44
C LYS A 101 -1.74 -6.43 1.83
N LEU A 102 -2.16 -7.47 2.51
CA LEU A 102 -1.59 -7.92 3.77
C LEU A 102 -0.92 -9.26 3.53
N PHE A 103 0.28 -9.42 4.05
CA PHE A 103 1.02 -10.67 4.06
C PHE A 103 1.10 -11.19 5.50
N VAL A 104 0.68 -12.44 5.70
CA VAL A 104 0.79 -13.13 6.99
C VAL A 104 1.80 -14.27 6.81
N THR A 105 2.85 -14.25 7.61
CA THR A 105 3.83 -15.33 7.69
C THR A 105 3.45 -16.24 8.84
N THR A 106 3.41 -17.55 8.59
CA THR A 106 3.24 -18.58 9.62
C THR A 106 4.51 -19.39 9.81
N ALA A 107 4.64 -20.04 10.95
CA ALA A 107 5.68 -21.03 11.28
C ALA A 107 5.04 -22.34 11.74
N ASN A 108 5.87 -23.38 11.90
CA ASN A 108 5.44 -24.70 12.35
C ASN A 108 4.35 -25.29 11.44
N ASN A 109 4.48 -25.08 10.12
CA ASN A 109 3.52 -25.56 9.12
C ASN A 109 3.64 -27.07 8.85
N PHE A 110 4.08 -27.82 9.85
CA PHE A 110 4.12 -29.27 9.89
C PHE A 110 3.03 -29.72 10.88
N GLU A 111 2.29 -30.78 10.58
CA GLU A 111 1.32 -31.40 11.51
C GLU A 111 0.16 -30.51 11.97
N ASP A 112 -0.34 -29.61 11.13
CA ASP A 112 -1.51 -28.77 11.42
C ASP A 112 -1.38 -27.83 12.64
N LYS A 113 -0.13 -27.49 13.00
CA LYS A 113 0.22 -26.59 14.12
C LYS A 113 0.63 -25.19 13.64
N GLU A 114 0.16 -24.77 12.47
CA GLU A 114 0.55 -23.49 11.91
C GLU A 114 0.16 -22.32 12.83
N THR A 115 1.16 -21.49 13.14
CA THR A 115 0.99 -20.34 14.03
C THR A 115 1.50 -19.09 13.35
N VAL A 116 0.87 -17.95 13.65
CA VAL A 116 1.30 -16.66 13.11
C VAL A 116 2.71 -16.34 13.62
N PHE A 117 3.65 -16.21 12.69
CA PHE A 117 5.02 -15.79 12.97
C PHE A 117 5.18 -14.27 12.81
N GLY A 118 4.44 -13.66 11.88
CA GLY A 118 4.45 -12.21 11.69
C GLY A 118 3.51 -11.78 10.58
N TRP A 119 3.35 -10.48 10.41
CA TRP A 119 2.52 -9.92 9.34
C TRP A 119 3.06 -8.55 8.90
N ARG A 120 2.78 -8.19 7.66
CA ARG A 120 3.11 -6.89 7.10
C ARG A 120 2.07 -6.50 6.06
N ILE A 121 1.62 -5.26 6.08
CA ILE A 121 0.95 -4.70 4.91
C ILE A 121 2.03 -4.51 3.85
N GLU A 122 1.75 -4.91 2.61
CA GLU A 122 2.59 -4.57 1.46
C GLU A 122 2.91 -3.10 1.60
N GLN A 123 4.19 -2.78 1.75
CA GLN A 123 4.59 -1.39 1.67
C GLN A 123 4.16 -0.98 0.27
N GLN A 124 3.04 -0.27 0.17
CA GLN A 124 2.61 0.32 -1.07
C GLN A 124 3.87 0.99 -1.58
N SER A 125 4.37 0.55 -2.74
CA SER A 125 5.33 1.33 -3.49
C SER A 125 4.57 2.61 -3.80
N LYS A 126 4.66 3.56 -2.87
CA LYS A 126 4.06 4.89 -2.84
C LYS A 126 3.89 5.34 -4.29
N THR A 127 2.64 5.33 -4.77
CA THR A 127 2.27 5.38 -6.20
C THR A 127 3.27 6.22 -6.99
N SER A 128 4.24 5.56 -7.66
CA SER A 128 5.28 6.25 -8.41
C SER A 128 4.69 6.72 -9.71
N VAL A 129 4.01 7.86 -9.69
CA VAL A 129 3.45 8.46 -10.91
C VAL A 129 4.61 9.06 -11.68
N LYS A 130 4.84 8.59 -12.91
CA LYS A 130 5.82 9.23 -13.80
C LYS A 130 5.39 10.65 -14.08
N VAL A 131 6.31 11.59 -13.88
CA VAL A 131 6.12 13.03 -14.14
C VAL A 131 7.33 13.56 -14.90
N ASN A 132 7.15 14.72 -15.51
CA ASN A 132 8.25 15.50 -16.08
C ASN A 132 8.02 16.96 -15.67
N THR A 133 8.48 17.28 -14.47
CA THR A 133 8.23 18.57 -13.80
C THR A 133 9.58 19.12 -13.35
N SER A 134 9.78 20.43 -13.52
CA SER A 134 10.99 21.10 -13.07
C SER A 134 10.72 21.83 -11.77
N CYS A 135 11.60 21.65 -10.79
CA CYS A 135 11.48 22.26 -9.49
C CYS A 135 12.72 23.08 -9.14
N VAL A 136 12.53 24.13 -8.36
CA VAL A 136 13.60 24.93 -7.74
C VAL A 136 13.45 24.92 -6.22
N PRO A 137 14.54 24.95 -5.45
CA PRO A 137 14.43 24.96 -3.99
C PRO A 137 13.85 26.29 -3.51
N HIS A 138 13.00 26.27 -2.48
CA HIS A 138 12.48 27.49 -1.87
C HIS A 138 13.58 28.35 -1.25
N ASP A 139 14.54 27.70 -0.59
CA ASP A 139 15.71 28.33 0.03
C ASP A 139 16.80 27.27 0.33
N SER A 140 17.84 27.69 1.07
CA SER A 140 18.97 26.84 1.45
C SER A 140 18.66 25.75 2.48
N THR A 141 17.44 25.70 3.01
CA THR A 141 16.98 24.65 3.93
C THR A 141 16.32 23.48 3.20
N SER A 142 16.07 23.62 1.89
CA SER A 142 15.47 22.56 1.07
C SER A 142 16.35 21.32 1.05
N ARG A 143 15.76 20.17 1.41
CA ARG A 143 16.53 18.95 1.63
C ARG A 143 16.67 18.10 0.38
N ILE A 144 17.83 17.46 0.28
CA ILE A 144 18.12 16.39 -0.68
C ILE A 144 18.22 15.07 0.09
N LEU A 145 17.53 14.04 -0.37
CA LEU A 145 17.33 12.78 0.35
C LEU A 145 17.80 11.57 -0.47
N SER A 146 18.31 10.55 0.23
CA SER A 146 18.68 9.24 -0.35
C SER A 146 17.47 8.33 -0.60
N SER A 147 16.41 8.49 0.20
CA SER A 147 15.18 7.71 0.09
C SER A 147 13.95 8.56 0.47
N PRO A 148 12.71 8.10 0.22
CA PRO A 148 11.50 8.86 0.52
C PRO A 148 11.14 8.82 2.02
N LYS A 149 12.08 9.27 2.85
CA LYS A 149 12.02 9.40 4.32
C LYS A 149 12.56 10.78 4.71
N PRO A 150 11.90 11.56 5.58
CA PRO A 150 12.30 12.95 5.85
C PRO A 150 13.69 13.13 6.46
N ASN A 151 14.16 12.12 7.20
CA ASN A 151 15.41 12.17 7.95
C ASN A 151 16.57 11.46 7.23
N ASP A 152 16.34 10.95 6.03
CA ASP A 152 17.36 10.23 5.24
C ASP A 152 18.08 11.19 4.28
N ILE A 153 18.78 12.16 4.86
CA ILE A 153 19.53 13.18 4.12
C ILE A 153 20.62 12.51 3.28
N HIS A 154 20.74 12.93 2.02
CA HIS A 154 21.76 12.40 1.13
C HIS A 154 23.17 12.73 1.67
N PRO A 155 24.12 11.78 1.73
CA PRO A 155 25.44 12.00 2.32
C PRO A 155 26.18 13.23 1.78
N ASN A 156 26.17 13.44 0.46
CA ASN A 156 26.77 14.61 -0.21
C ASN A 156 26.14 15.96 0.17
N TRP A 157 24.97 15.94 0.80
CA TRP A 157 24.15 17.10 1.18
C TRP A 157 23.91 17.16 2.69
N SER A 158 24.78 16.49 3.44
CA SER A 158 24.84 16.57 4.90
C SER A 158 25.88 17.60 5.35
N GLY A 159 25.76 18.08 6.58
CA GLY A 159 26.65 19.12 7.13
C GLY A 159 26.41 20.48 6.50
N ASP A 160 27.49 21.14 6.06
CA ASP A 160 27.46 22.51 5.53
C ASP A 160 27.09 22.58 4.04
N ASN A 161 26.81 21.46 3.39
CA ASN A 161 26.42 21.41 1.98
C ASN A 161 24.93 21.72 1.80
N TYR A 162 24.59 22.72 1.01
CA TYR A 162 23.21 23.13 0.76
C TYR A 162 22.95 23.49 -0.72
N VAL A 163 21.70 23.35 -1.14
CA VAL A 163 21.24 23.83 -2.45
C VAL A 163 20.81 25.29 -2.37
N GLY A 164 21.02 26.06 -3.43
CA GLY A 164 20.55 27.44 -3.54
C GLY A 164 19.41 27.58 -4.56
N LYS A 165 18.68 28.71 -4.53
CA LYS A 165 17.55 28.99 -5.44
C LYS A 165 17.86 28.85 -6.94
N SER A 166 19.13 28.95 -7.34
CA SER A 166 19.58 28.78 -8.72
C SER A 166 19.78 27.31 -9.15
N TRP A 167 19.62 26.35 -8.24
CA TRP A 167 19.66 24.92 -8.55
C TRP A 167 18.34 24.47 -9.15
N SER A 168 18.37 23.39 -9.94
CA SER A 168 17.15 22.83 -10.52
C SER A 168 17.08 21.32 -10.32
N PHE A 169 15.86 20.83 -10.12
CA PHE A 169 15.56 19.42 -9.96
C PHE A 169 14.55 18.99 -11.02
N LYS A 170 14.87 17.96 -11.78
CA LYS A 170 13.96 17.36 -12.78
C LYS A 170 13.30 16.15 -12.19
N ALA A 171 12.05 16.31 -11.75
CA ALA A 171 11.25 15.24 -11.19
C ALA A 171 10.83 14.26 -12.30
N LYS A 172 11.11 12.98 -12.05
CA LYS A 172 10.73 11.85 -12.93
C LYS A 172 9.57 11.04 -12.36
N ASN A 173 9.45 10.99 -11.02
CA ASN A 173 8.39 10.25 -10.35
C ASN A 173 7.90 11.01 -9.11
N VAL A 174 6.60 10.99 -8.86
CA VAL A 174 5.99 11.42 -7.58
C VAL A 174 5.85 10.19 -6.70
N VAL A 175 6.24 10.27 -5.43
CA VAL A 175 6.24 9.18 -4.47
C VAL A 175 5.46 9.65 -3.23
N LYS A 176 4.18 9.30 -3.14
CA LYS A 176 3.28 9.77 -2.06
C LYS A 176 3.30 8.86 -0.83
N ASN A 177 3.64 9.40 0.34
CA ASN A 177 3.36 8.78 1.63
C ASN A 177 2.02 9.29 2.19
N ASN A 178 1.52 8.66 3.27
CA ASN A 178 0.30 9.11 3.96
C ASN A 178 0.36 10.56 4.45
N THR A 179 1.56 11.13 4.65
CA THR A 179 1.76 12.48 5.22
C THR A 179 2.60 13.43 4.38
N VAL A 180 3.41 12.90 3.44
CA VAL A 180 4.41 13.70 2.70
C VAL A 180 4.50 13.19 1.27
N THR A 181 4.52 14.12 0.32
CA THR A 181 4.80 13.81 -1.09
C THR A 181 6.27 14.05 -1.38
N TYR A 182 6.93 13.05 -1.94
CA TYR A 182 8.31 13.11 -2.38
C TYR A 182 8.36 13.13 -3.90
N LEU A 183 9.39 13.75 -4.47
CA LEU A 183 9.70 13.65 -5.89
C LEU A 183 11.03 12.92 -6.05
N LYS A 184 11.09 11.95 -6.96
CA LYS A 184 12.33 11.26 -7.37
C LYS A 184 12.79 11.77 -8.72
N GLY A 185 14.06 12.09 -8.86
CA GLY A 185 14.57 12.77 -10.05
C GLY A 185 16.06 13.09 -9.99
N ASP A 186 16.47 14.01 -10.86
CA ASP A 186 17.87 14.39 -11.05
C ASP A 186 18.09 15.85 -10.63
N LEU A 187 19.18 16.11 -9.92
CA LEU A 187 19.58 17.43 -9.43
C LEU A 187 20.68 18.02 -10.30
N TYR A 188 20.52 19.28 -10.69
CA TYR A 188 21.43 20.02 -11.55
C TYR A 188 21.93 21.29 -10.87
N SER A 189 23.20 21.60 -11.09
CA SER A 189 23.84 22.83 -10.63
C SER A 189 23.29 24.05 -11.37
N PRO A 190 23.57 25.28 -10.88
CA PRO A 190 23.20 26.52 -11.56
C PRO A 190 23.78 26.65 -12.98
N GLN A 191 24.88 25.96 -13.26
CA GLN A 191 25.52 25.92 -14.58
C GLN A 191 24.93 24.83 -15.50
N GLY A 192 23.90 24.11 -15.05
CA GLY A 192 23.25 23.03 -15.80
C GLY A 192 23.97 21.68 -15.73
N GLY A 193 25.03 21.55 -14.92
CA GLY A 193 25.74 20.29 -14.72
C GLY A 193 24.90 19.33 -13.87
N LEU A 194 24.83 18.06 -14.25
CA LEU A 194 24.16 17.04 -13.46
C LEU A 194 25.02 16.66 -12.23
N ILE A 195 24.46 16.81 -11.03
CA ILE A 195 25.20 16.59 -9.78
C ILE A 195 24.82 15.27 -9.12
N ASN A 196 23.52 14.94 -9.06
CA ASN A 196 23.03 13.67 -8.54
C ASN A 196 21.88 13.13 -9.38
N LYS A 197 21.85 11.81 -9.60
CA LYS A 197 20.76 11.09 -10.28
C LYS A 197 19.91 10.34 -9.28
N ASP A 198 18.62 10.19 -9.61
CA ASP A 198 17.68 9.31 -8.92
C ASP A 198 17.57 9.52 -7.40
N ILE A 199 17.74 10.77 -6.96
CA ILE A 199 17.59 11.19 -5.56
C ILE A 199 16.16 11.65 -5.27
N PHE A 200 15.87 11.93 -4.00
CA PHE A 200 14.55 12.35 -3.54
C PHE A 200 14.57 13.77 -2.97
N ILE A 201 13.46 14.49 -3.17
CA ILE A 201 13.18 15.77 -2.51
C ILE A 201 11.76 15.74 -1.90
N ILE A 202 11.48 16.64 -0.96
CA ILE A 202 10.14 16.83 -0.40
C ILE A 202 9.42 17.90 -1.23
N GLN A 203 8.28 17.56 -1.82
CA GLN A 203 7.59 18.45 -2.77
C GLN A 203 7.30 19.83 -2.18
N ASN A 204 6.95 19.93 -0.89
CA ASN A 204 6.59 21.21 -0.25
C ASN A 204 7.80 22.11 0.07
N GLU A 205 9.04 21.62 -0.08
CA GLU A 205 10.25 22.42 0.08
C GLU A 205 10.73 23.04 -1.24
N TRP A 206 10.02 22.74 -2.34
CA TRP A 206 10.42 23.11 -3.69
C TRP A 206 9.24 23.72 -4.45
N GLU A 207 9.52 24.73 -5.26
CA GLU A 207 8.55 25.31 -6.18
C GLU A 207 8.64 24.57 -7.51
N CYS A 208 7.58 23.87 -7.90
CA CYS A 208 7.54 23.01 -9.09
C CYS A 208 6.57 23.54 -10.14
N LYS A 209 6.94 23.42 -11.42
CA LYS A 209 6.14 23.82 -12.59
C LYS A 209 6.03 22.70 -13.62
#